data_AF-A0A2V9R160-F1
#
_entry.id   AF-A0A2V9R160-F1
#
_cell.length_a   1.000
_cell.length_b   1.000
_cell.length_c   1.000
_cell.angle_alpha   90.00
_cell.angle_beta   90.00
_cell.angle_gamma   90.00
#
_symmetry.space_group_name_H-M   'P 1'
#
loop_
_entity.id
_entity.type
_entity.pdbx_description
1 polymer ?
#
loop_
_entity_poly.entity_id
_entity_poly.type
_entity_poly.pdbx_seq_one_letter_code
_entity_poly.pdbx_strand_id
1 'polypeptide(L)'
;MNGMKVLQKSFLILTGIFFFFVRAGAQTSFPTVSYTQDFEESNPSHYEIIVSNDGQGTYSSNGQLSEKAEPADVAPVQFSISTKVRDQIFDLAKRAKYFDGKVDSGRSNIANTGTKTLTYKDAKRNTKATYNYSPMPAIADLTSVFQNLSTTLEFGRRLIFFHKYQRLALDDELKRMDEMRRDTMLGDVTAIAPILRDIANDQKVMNVSRSRALRLLATVDLAGK
;
A
#
# COMPACT_ATOMS: atom_id res chain seq x y z
N MET A 1 6.66 -44.62 79.17
CA MET A 1 7.93 -43.87 79.25
C MET A 1 8.93 -44.57 78.35
N ASN A 2 9.64 -43.81 77.50
CA ASN A 2 10.49 -44.24 76.37
C ASN A 2 9.69 -44.83 75.19
N GLY A 3 9.66 -44.26 73.98
CA GLY A 3 10.62 -43.38 73.31
C GLY A 3 11.32 -44.18 72.21
N MET A 4 10.67 -44.37 71.06
CA MET A 4 11.28 -45.03 69.91
C MET A 4 11.10 -44.15 68.67
N LYS A 5 12.18 -43.44 68.33
CA LYS A 5 12.36 -42.75 67.04
C LYS A 5 12.64 -43.81 65.98
N VAL A 6 11.89 -43.80 64.88
CA VAL A 6 12.30 -44.47 63.65
C VAL A 6 12.27 -43.47 62.50
N LEU A 7 13.38 -43.47 61.80
CA LEU A 7 13.92 -42.53 60.83
C LEU A 7 13.20 -42.69 59.48
N GLN A 8 12.40 -41.72 59.02
CA GLN A 8 11.91 -41.68 57.64
C GLN A 8 13.00 -41.11 56.72
N LYS A 9 13.42 -41.92 55.75
CA LYS A 9 14.35 -41.52 54.68
C LYS A 9 13.61 -40.64 53.66
N SER A 10 14.08 -39.41 53.49
CA SER A 10 13.61 -38.46 52.49
C SER A 10 13.95 -38.92 51.07
N PHE A 11 12.95 -38.97 50.21
CA PHE A 11 13.10 -39.22 48.77
C PHE A 11 13.24 -37.86 48.07
N LEU A 12 14.42 -37.56 47.53
CA LEU A 12 14.70 -36.33 46.80
C LEU A 12 14.30 -36.53 45.33
N ILE A 13 13.16 -35.96 44.92
CA ILE A 13 12.74 -35.93 43.50
C ILE A 13 13.39 -34.70 42.85
N LEU A 14 14.35 -34.94 41.96
CA LEU A 14 15.02 -33.93 41.16
C LEU A 14 14.16 -33.62 39.92
N THR A 15 13.33 -32.58 39.98
CA THR A 15 12.54 -32.09 38.84
C THR A 15 13.46 -31.29 37.90
N GLY A 16 13.80 -31.87 36.75
CA GLY A 16 14.51 -31.18 35.67
C GLY A 16 13.61 -30.14 35.00
N ILE A 17 14.00 -28.87 35.08
CA ILE A 17 13.36 -27.77 34.36
C ILE A 17 13.80 -27.84 32.89
N PHE A 18 12.89 -28.29 32.02
CA PHE A 18 13.07 -28.23 30.57
C PHE A 18 12.81 -26.79 30.12
N PHE A 19 13.87 -25.99 29.95
CA PHE A 19 13.79 -24.68 29.32
C PHE A 19 13.45 -24.87 27.83
N PHE A 20 12.16 -24.77 27.50
CA PHE A 20 11.72 -24.54 26.12
C PHE A 20 12.17 -23.14 25.69
N PHE A 21 13.32 -23.06 25.01
CA PHE A 21 13.68 -21.89 24.24
C PHE A 21 12.73 -21.78 23.04
N VAL A 22 11.70 -20.95 23.19
CA VAL A 22 10.94 -20.45 22.05
C VAL A 22 11.88 -19.55 21.25
N ARG A 23 12.38 -20.04 20.10
CA ARG A 23 13.01 -19.17 19.10
C ARG A 23 11.93 -18.23 18.56
N ALA A 24 11.90 -17.00 19.05
CA ALA A 24 11.25 -15.91 18.33
C ALA A 24 11.92 -15.81 16.96
N GLY A 25 11.22 -16.24 15.91
CA GLY A 25 11.68 -16.03 14.55
C GLY A 25 11.86 -14.54 14.33
N ALA A 26 13.05 -14.12 13.89
CA ALA A 26 13.26 -12.75 13.46
C ALA A 26 12.29 -12.47 12.31
N GLN A 27 11.25 -11.67 12.59
CA GLN A 27 10.34 -11.17 11.58
C GLN A 27 11.21 -10.35 10.62
N THR A 28 11.43 -10.85 9.41
CA THR A 28 12.20 -10.14 8.40
C THR A 28 11.40 -8.92 8.00
N SER A 29 11.67 -7.78 8.64
CA SER A 29 11.06 -6.52 8.28
C SER A 29 11.78 -5.98 7.05
N PHE A 30 11.14 -6.10 5.89
CA PHE A 30 11.62 -5.46 4.68
C PHE A 30 11.62 -3.94 4.85
N PRO A 31 12.57 -3.21 4.25
CA PRO A 31 12.50 -1.76 4.17
C PRO A 31 11.17 -1.29 3.57
N THR A 32 10.64 -0.18 4.03
CA THR A 32 9.41 0.43 3.50
C THR A 32 9.64 1.87 3.08
N VAL A 33 8.93 2.28 2.03
CA VAL A 33 8.71 3.67 1.65
C VAL A 33 7.23 3.96 1.78
N SER A 34 6.86 4.99 2.53
CA SER A 34 5.48 5.47 2.60
C SER A 34 5.33 6.88 2.05
N TYR A 35 4.13 7.15 1.54
CA TYR A 35 3.70 8.44 1.04
C TYR A 35 2.31 8.76 1.59
N THR A 36 2.16 9.96 2.14
CA THR A 36 0.87 10.51 2.57
C THR A 36 0.65 11.84 1.85
N GLN A 37 -0.58 12.10 1.44
CA GLN A 37 -0.99 13.41 0.96
C GLN A 37 -2.27 13.88 1.64
N ASP A 38 -2.23 15.11 2.14
CA ASP A 38 -3.33 15.84 2.74
C ASP A 38 -3.63 17.08 1.89
N PHE A 39 -4.84 17.15 1.34
CA PHE A 39 -5.31 18.30 0.57
C PHE A 39 -6.84 18.42 0.66
N GLU A 40 -7.33 19.31 1.53
CA GLU A 40 -8.77 19.43 1.85
C GLU A 40 -9.67 19.69 0.64
N GLU A 41 -9.12 20.32 -0.40
CA GLU A 41 -9.84 20.71 -1.62
C GLU A 41 -9.95 19.56 -2.64
N SER A 42 -9.32 18.40 -2.41
CA SER A 42 -9.37 17.25 -3.30
C SER A 42 -10.24 16.09 -2.80
N ASN A 43 -10.56 15.18 -3.71
CA ASN A 43 -11.18 13.90 -3.40
C ASN A 43 -10.32 12.77 -4.02
N PRO A 44 -9.66 11.93 -3.21
CA PRO A 44 -9.58 11.98 -1.75
C PRO A 44 -8.90 13.25 -1.22
N SER A 45 -9.28 13.67 -0.01
CA SER A 45 -8.57 14.75 0.70
C SER A 45 -7.42 14.21 1.56
N HIS A 46 -7.43 12.91 1.87
CA HIS A 46 -6.36 12.21 2.54
C HIS A 46 -6.17 10.81 1.95
N TYR A 47 -4.93 10.43 1.69
CA TYR A 47 -4.56 9.04 1.44
C TYR A 47 -3.14 8.72 1.89
N GLU A 48 -2.90 7.44 2.15
CA GLU A 48 -1.62 6.87 2.52
C GLU A 48 -1.33 5.62 1.66
N ILE A 49 -0.11 5.55 1.12
CA ILE A 49 0.46 4.36 0.48
C ILE A 49 1.69 3.95 1.26
N ILE A 50 1.79 2.66 1.60
CA ILE A 50 3.01 2.05 2.14
C ILE A 50 3.44 0.93 1.20
N VAL A 51 4.70 0.97 0.75
CA VAL A 51 5.30 -0.06 -0.11
C VAL A 51 6.49 -0.67 0.61
N SER A 52 6.50 -1.99 0.72
CA SER A 52 7.59 -2.81 1.22
C SER A 52 8.51 -3.26 0.09
N ASN A 53 9.79 -3.47 0.40
CA ASN A 53 10.82 -3.87 -0.59
C ASN A 53 10.66 -5.31 -1.10
N ASP A 54 9.66 -6.06 -0.62
CA ASP A 54 9.21 -7.32 -1.23
C ASP A 54 8.12 -7.10 -2.31
N GLY A 55 7.67 -5.86 -2.53
CA GLY A 55 6.64 -5.50 -3.51
C GLY A 55 5.22 -5.52 -2.96
N GLN A 56 5.03 -5.83 -1.67
CA GLN A 56 3.73 -5.74 -1.01
C GLN A 56 3.44 -4.30 -0.55
N GLY A 57 2.16 -3.92 -0.52
CA GLY A 57 1.77 -2.62 -0.02
C GLY A 57 0.38 -2.54 0.56
N THR A 58 0.11 -1.41 1.24
CA THR A 58 -1.19 -1.07 1.82
C THR A 58 -1.62 0.32 1.38
N TYR A 59 -2.93 0.48 1.16
CA TYR A 59 -3.54 1.74 0.74
C TYR A 59 -4.74 2.12 1.60
N SER A 60 -4.71 3.33 2.14
CA SER A 60 -5.80 3.92 2.92
C SER A 60 -6.20 5.24 2.26
N SER A 61 -7.49 5.54 2.22
CA SER A 61 -8.01 6.75 1.56
C SER A 61 -9.41 7.06 2.07
N ASN A 62 -9.70 8.36 2.22
CA ASN A 62 -11.03 8.88 2.51
C ASN A 62 -11.82 9.25 1.23
N GLY A 63 -11.37 8.78 0.07
CA GLY A 63 -12.00 9.07 -1.21
C GLY A 63 -13.41 8.49 -1.30
N GLN A 64 -14.32 9.26 -1.89
CA GLN A 64 -15.69 8.82 -2.12
C GLN A 64 -15.74 7.73 -3.18
N LEU A 65 -16.53 6.67 -2.91
CA LEU A 65 -16.68 5.54 -3.84
C LEU A 65 -17.78 5.78 -4.89
N SER A 66 -18.70 6.71 -4.60
CA SER A 66 -19.73 7.20 -5.52
C SER A 66 -20.26 8.54 -5.00
N GLU A 67 -20.97 9.31 -5.83
CA GLU A 67 -21.57 10.61 -5.45
C GLU A 67 -22.49 10.53 -4.22
N LYS A 68 -23.06 9.35 -3.95
CA LYS A 68 -23.99 9.11 -2.84
C LYS A 68 -23.38 8.28 -1.71
N ALA A 69 -22.13 7.84 -1.85
CA ALA A 69 -21.47 7.06 -0.82
C ALA A 69 -20.74 8.03 0.11
N GLU A 70 -21.08 7.97 1.40
CA GLU A 70 -20.25 8.60 2.42
C GLU A 70 -18.80 8.07 2.31
N PRO A 71 -17.79 8.92 2.52
CA PRO A 71 -16.42 8.46 2.62
C PRO A 71 -16.34 7.46 3.78
N ALA A 72 -16.18 6.19 3.44
CA ALA A 72 -16.06 5.14 4.44
C ALA A 72 -14.61 5.09 4.92
N ASP A 73 -14.40 4.98 6.23
CA ASP A 73 -13.17 4.47 6.82
C ASP A 73 -13.04 2.99 6.43
N VAL A 74 -12.56 2.76 5.21
CA VAL A 74 -12.29 1.42 4.72
C VAL A 74 -10.94 1.01 5.28
N ALA A 75 -10.89 -0.16 5.92
CA ALA A 75 -9.65 -0.81 6.31
C ALA A 75 -8.62 -0.76 5.14
N PRO A 76 -7.31 -0.63 5.43
CA PRO A 76 -6.30 -0.52 4.39
C PRO A 76 -6.41 -1.67 3.37
N VAL A 77 -6.43 -1.32 2.09
CA VAL A 77 -6.46 -2.29 0.99
C VAL A 77 -5.04 -2.80 0.74
N GLN A 78 -4.87 -4.12 0.73
CA GLN A 78 -3.59 -4.74 0.39
C GLN A 78 -3.44 -4.83 -1.13
N PHE A 79 -2.22 -4.63 -1.63
CA PHE A 79 -1.88 -4.78 -3.03
C PHE A 79 -0.45 -5.28 -3.22
N SER A 80 -0.12 -5.65 -4.45
CA SER A 80 1.24 -6.01 -4.88
C SER A 80 1.59 -5.21 -6.14
N ILE A 81 2.81 -4.70 -6.23
CA ILE A 81 3.31 -3.97 -7.41
C ILE A 81 4.29 -4.81 -8.22
N SER A 82 4.51 -4.41 -9.46
CA SER A 82 5.55 -4.97 -10.31
C SER A 82 6.95 -4.70 -9.75
N THR A 83 7.89 -5.57 -10.11
CA THR A 83 9.31 -5.39 -9.76
C THR A 83 9.85 -4.05 -10.25
N LYS A 84 9.46 -3.62 -11.46
CA LYS A 84 9.87 -2.33 -12.04
C LYS A 84 9.48 -1.15 -11.17
N VAL A 85 8.22 -1.08 -10.73
CA VAL A 85 7.73 0.05 -9.91
C VAL A 85 8.31 0.00 -8.51
N ARG A 86 8.47 -1.20 -7.94
CA ARG A 86 9.19 -1.39 -6.67
C ARG A 86 10.60 -0.83 -6.75
N ASP A 87 11.39 -1.26 -7.74
CA ASP A 87 12.78 -0.84 -7.90
C ASP A 87 12.87 0.68 -8.12
N GLN A 88 11.97 1.24 -8.94
CA GLN A 88 11.87 2.68 -9.14
C GLN A 88 11.63 3.44 -7.82
N ILE A 89 10.71 2.99 -6.96
CA ILE A 89 10.41 3.62 -5.67
C ILE A 89 11.65 3.63 -4.77
N PHE A 90 12.32 2.49 -4.62
CA PHE A 90 13.47 2.37 -3.72
C PHE A 90 14.73 3.07 -4.26
N ASP A 91 14.94 3.09 -5.58
CA ASP A 91 16.01 3.85 -6.22
C ASP A 91 15.81 5.36 -6.08
N LEU A 92 14.57 5.84 -6.21
CA LEU A 92 14.24 7.24 -5.97
C LEU A 92 14.43 7.62 -4.50
N ALA A 93 13.98 6.79 -3.56
CA ALA A 93 14.21 7.01 -2.14
C ALA A 93 15.71 7.09 -1.81
N LYS A 94 16.53 6.20 -2.37
CA LYS A 94 18.00 6.23 -2.22
C LYS A 94 18.60 7.52 -2.79
N ARG A 95 18.20 7.94 -4.00
CA ARG A 95 18.66 9.19 -4.63
C ARG A 95 18.24 10.43 -3.85
N ALA A 96 17.09 10.37 -3.18
CA ALA A 96 16.60 11.36 -2.23
C ALA A 96 17.24 11.23 -0.83
N LYS A 97 18.34 10.48 -0.69
CA LYS A 97 19.06 10.24 0.58
C LYS A 97 18.16 9.70 1.68
N TYR A 98 17.19 8.85 1.32
CA TYR A 98 16.20 8.29 2.23
C TYR A 98 15.40 9.37 2.96
N PHE A 99 15.18 10.53 2.33
CA PHE A 99 14.47 11.67 2.92
C PHE A 99 15.18 12.25 4.15
N ASP A 100 16.48 12.02 4.28
CA ASP A 100 17.32 12.67 5.29
C ASP A 100 17.75 14.06 4.80
N GLY A 101 17.54 15.06 5.66
CA GLY A 101 17.80 16.47 5.37
C GLY A 101 16.62 17.21 4.72
N LYS A 102 16.94 18.38 4.12
CA LYS A 102 15.93 19.29 3.58
C LYS A 102 15.44 18.83 2.20
N VAL A 103 14.14 18.58 2.07
CA VAL A 103 13.51 18.24 0.78
C VAL A 103 12.62 19.35 0.23
N ASP A 104 12.09 20.22 1.08
CA ASP A 104 11.18 21.29 0.67
C ASP A 104 11.93 22.42 -0.03
N SER A 105 11.24 23.16 -0.89
CA SER A 105 11.83 24.31 -1.59
C SER A 105 12.17 25.51 -0.69
N GLY A 106 11.62 25.58 0.53
CA GLY A 106 11.72 26.75 1.41
C GLY A 106 11.07 28.02 0.90
N ARG A 107 10.34 27.97 -0.22
CA ARG A 107 9.69 29.14 -0.84
C ARG A 107 8.27 29.29 -0.31
N SER A 108 7.92 30.48 0.16
CA SER A 108 6.57 30.83 0.62
C SER A 108 5.60 31.17 -0.51
N ASN A 109 6.11 31.61 -1.67
CA ASN A 109 5.30 32.02 -2.83
C ASN A 109 5.08 30.86 -3.81
N ILE A 110 4.54 29.74 -3.33
CA ILE A 110 4.16 28.60 -4.17
C ILE A 110 2.69 28.27 -3.92
N ALA A 111 1.96 27.93 -4.98
CA ALA A 111 0.59 27.44 -4.86
C ALA A 111 0.52 26.25 -3.89
N ASN A 112 -0.53 26.22 -3.07
CA ASN A 112 -0.79 25.05 -2.23
C ASN A 112 -1.27 23.90 -3.13
N THR A 113 -0.58 22.76 -3.06
CA THR A 113 -0.91 21.54 -3.81
C THR A 113 -1.13 20.36 -2.87
N GLY A 114 -1.37 20.66 -1.58
CA GLY A 114 -1.46 19.67 -0.51
C GLY A 114 -0.12 19.39 0.16
N THR A 115 -0.21 19.07 1.45
CA THR A 115 0.92 18.63 2.27
C THR A 115 1.25 17.19 1.92
N LYS A 116 2.51 16.91 1.58
CA LYS A 116 3.00 15.59 1.23
C LYS A 116 4.03 15.16 2.25
N THR A 117 3.98 13.89 2.64
CA THR A 117 4.95 13.30 3.54
C THR A 117 5.53 12.05 2.91
N LEU A 118 6.85 11.97 2.83
CA LEU A 118 7.59 10.75 2.48
C LEU A 118 8.29 10.21 3.72
N THR A 119 8.18 8.91 3.97
CA THR A 119 8.90 8.22 5.05
C THR A 119 9.65 7.02 4.50
N TYR A 120 10.89 6.82 4.95
CA TYR A 120 11.66 5.61 4.70
C TYR A 120 11.96 4.92 6.03
N LYS A 121 11.73 3.61 6.10
CA LYS A 121 11.98 2.81 7.29
C LYS A 121 12.74 1.54 6.92
N ASP A 122 13.83 1.25 7.62
CA ASP A 122 14.50 -0.05 7.61
C ASP A 122 14.92 -0.44 9.04
N ALA A 123 15.75 -1.46 9.20
CA ALA A 123 16.23 -1.88 10.53
C ALA A 123 17.08 -0.82 11.27
N LYS A 124 17.62 0.18 10.57
CA LYS A 124 18.53 1.21 11.08
C LYS A 124 18.00 2.63 10.94
N ARG A 125 17.08 2.88 10.00
CA ARG A 125 16.59 4.20 9.62
C ARG A 125 15.10 4.31 9.83
N ASN A 126 14.67 5.47 10.29
CA ASN A 126 13.28 5.93 10.25
C ASN A 126 13.31 7.44 9.98
N THR A 127 13.33 7.81 8.70
CA THR A 127 13.53 9.18 8.23
C THR A 127 12.27 9.63 7.50
N LYS A 128 11.91 10.89 7.71
CA LYS A 128 10.68 11.49 7.18
C LYS A 128 10.97 12.89 6.67
N ALA A 129 10.33 13.24 5.57
CA ALA A 129 10.29 14.61 5.09
C ALA A 129 8.89 15.03 4.66
N THR A 130 8.50 16.26 5.02
CA THR A 130 7.19 16.85 4.71
C THR A 130 7.38 18.10 3.86
N TYR A 131 6.59 18.23 2.79
CA TYR A 131 6.73 19.29 1.79
C TYR A 131 5.41 19.57 1.07
N ASN A 132 5.21 20.80 0.60
CA ASN A 132 4.19 21.13 -0.41
C ASN A 132 4.77 20.93 -1.83
N TYR A 133 5.99 21.43 -2.04
CA TYR A 133 6.75 21.33 -3.28
C TYR A 133 8.24 21.07 -2.99
N SER A 134 8.87 20.22 -3.80
CA SER A 134 10.30 19.92 -3.75
C SER A 134 10.97 20.22 -5.08
N PRO A 135 12.10 20.95 -5.10
CA PRO A 135 12.90 21.13 -6.32
C PRO A 135 13.83 19.94 -6.61
N MET A 136 13.88 18.94 -5.73
CA MET A 136 14.73 17.77 -5.91
C MET A 136 14.07 16.81 -6.92
N PRO A 137 14.71 16.51 -8.08
CA PRO A 137 14.11 15.67 -9.11
C PRO A 137 13.66 14.29 -8.57
N ALA A 138 14.47 13.66 -7.71
CA ALA A 138 14.11 12.37 -7.12
C ALA A 138 12.86 12.41 -6.22
N ILE A 139 12.59 13.55 -5.55
CA ILE A 139 11.36 13.71 -4.76
C ILE A 139 10.17 13.97 -5.68
N ALA A 140 10.34 14.81 -6.70
CA ALA A 140 9.30 15.09 -7.69
C ALA A 140 8.86 13.82 -8.43
N ASP A 141 9.81 13.05 -8.96
CA ASP A 141 9.54 11.78 -9.64
C ASP A 141 8.86 10.77 -8.70
N LEU A 142 9.31 10.66 -7.45
CA LEU A 142 8.72 9.75 -6.47
C LEU A 142 7.29 10.16 -6.10
N THR A 143 7.04 11.46 -6.00
CA THR A 143 5.70 12.02 -5.81
C THR A 143 4.79 11.59 -6.95
N SER A 144 5.23 11.75 -8.19
CA SER A 144 4.43 11.34 -9.37
C SER A 144 4.16 9.84 -9.39
N VAL A 145 5.13 9.00 -9.01
CA VAL A 145 4.92 7.55 -8.89
C VAL A 145 3.80 7.23 -7.90
N PHE A 146 3.85 7.81 -6.68
CA PHE A 146 2.83 7.56 -5.66
C PHE A 146 1.46 8.14 -6.03
N GLN A 147 1.39 9.31 -6.66
CA GLN A 147 0.13 9.90 -7.11
C GLN A 147 -0.54 9.08 -8.21
N ASN A 148 0.23 8.60 -9.20
CA ASN A 148 -0.28 7.72 -10.25
C ASN A 148 -0.71 6.36 -9.68
N LEU A 149 0.01 5.85 -8.68
CA LEU A 149 -0.36 4.64 -7.97
C LEU A 149 -1.66 4.83 -7.16
N SER A 150 -1.81 5.93 -6.43
CA SER A 150 -3.06 6.31 -5.73
C SER A 150 -4.24 6.34 -6.71
N THR A 151 -4.06 6.97 -7.87
CA THR A 151 -5.09 7.01 -8.92
C THR A 151 -5.54 5.60 -9.32
N THR A 152 -4.59 4.68 -9.51
CA THR A 152 -4.89 3.29 -9.86
C THR A 152 -5.62 2.55 -8.73
N LEU A 153 -5.21 2.77 -7.48
CA LEU A 153 -5.80 2.16 -6.30
C LEU A 153 -7.21 2.70 -6.02
N GLU A 154 -7.46 3.99 -6.30
CA GLU A 154 -8.80 4.58 -6.25
C GLU A 154 -9.75 3.96 -7.29
N PHE A 155 -9.28 3.70 -8.52
CA PHE A 155 -10.05 2.87 -9.45
C PHE A 155 -10.34 1.50 -8.86
N GLY A 156 -9.34 0.80 -8.30
CA GLY A 156 -9.53 -0.48 -7.63
C GLY A 156 -10.64 -0.46 -6.57
N ARG A 157 -10.61 0.54 -5.67
CA ARG A 157 -11.63 0.73 -4.62
C ARG A 157 -13.03 0.92 -5.21
N ARG A 158 -13.18 1.77 -6.23
CA ARG A 158 -14.48 2.01 -6.90
C ARG A 158 -14.96 0.79 -7.67
N LEU A 159 -14.06 0.05 -8.32
CA LEU A 159 -14.38 -1.20 -9.01
C LEU A 159 -14.92 -2.26 -8.05
N ILE A 160 -14.31 -2.44 -6.87
CA ILE A 160 -14.83 -3.33 -5.82
C ILE A 160 -16.26 -2.91 -5.43
N PHE A 161 -16.46 -1.61 -5.20
CA PHE A 161 -17.76 -1.07 -4.81
C PHE A 161 -18.83 -1.30 -5.90
N PHE A 162 -18.56 -0.92 -7.15
CA PHE A 162 -19.51 -1.06 -8.25
C PHE A 162 -19.78 -2.53 -8.61
N HIS A 163 -18.77 -3.38 -8.55
CA HIS A 163 -18.94 -4.82 -8.76
C HIS A 163 -19.91 -5.44 -7.75
N LYS A 164 -19.87 -4.99 -6.50
CA LYS A 164 -20.75 -5.46 -5.42
C LYS A 164 -22.13 -4.81 -5.42
N TYR A 165 -22.23 -3.50 -5.63
CA TYR A 165 -23.45 -2.74 -5.33
C TYR A 165 -24.13 -2.10 -6.55
N GLN A 166 -23.39 -1.73 -7.60
CA GLN A 166 -23.92 -0.94 -8.73
C GLN A 166 -23.35 -1.44 -10.05
N ARG A 167 -23.73 -2.66 -10.46
CA ARG A 167 -23.17 -3.31 -11.66
C ARG A 167 -23.37 -2.53 -12.96
N LEU A 168 -24.40 -1.69 -13.05
CA LEU A 168 -24.62 -0.82 -14.21
C LEU A 168 -23.55 0.28 -14.33
N ALA A 169 -23.05 0.80 -13.20
CA ALA A 169 -22.00 1.82 -13.17
C ALA A 169 -20.58 1.23 -13.35
N LEU A 170 -20.44 -0.11 -13.27
CA LEU A 170 -19.15 -0.79 -13.38
C LEU A 170 -18.52 -0.61 -14.77
N ASP A 171 -19.31 -0.66 -15.85
CA ASP A 171 -18.74 -0.50 -17.20
C ASP A 171 -18.15 0.89 -17.41
N ASP A 172 -18.87 1.92 -16.94
CA ASP A 172 -18.44 3.31 -17.05
C ASP A 172 -17.13 3.54 -16.28
N GLU A 173 -16.99 2.95 -15.10
CA GLU A 173 -15.75 3.06 -14.33
C GLU A 173 -14.56 2.36 -15.01
N LEU A 174 -14.76 1.14 -15.51
CA LEU A 174 -13.73 0.45 -16.29
C LEU A 174 -13.38 1.22 -17.58
N LYS A 175 -14.36 1.90 -18.19
CA LYS A 175 -14.15 2.74 -19.38
C LYS A 175 -13.29 3.94 -19.06
N ARG A 176 -13.61 4.68 -17.99
CA ARG A 176 -12.78 5.79 -17.49
C ARG A 176 -11.35 5.34 -17.22
N MET A 177 -11.17 4.16 -16.61
CA MET A 177 -9.84 3.60 -16.38
C MET A 177 -9.09 3.31 -17.69
N ASP A 178 -9.72 2.65 -18.66
CA ASP A 178 -9.07 2.33 -19.95
C ASP A 178 -8.74 3.59 -20.78
N GLU A 179 -9.51 4.66 -20.64
CA GLU A 179 -9.22 5.97 -21.24
C GLU A 179 -8.01 6.64 -20.59
N MET A 180 -8.00 6.77 -19.26
CA MET A 180 -6.87 7.37 -18.52
C MET A 180 -5.54 6.65 -18.71
N ARG A 181 -5.58 5.35 -18.97
CA ARG A 181 -4.38 4.57 -19.30
C ARG A 181 -3.70 5.10 -20.56
N ARG A 182 -4.48 5.51 -21.57
CA ARG A 182 -3.96 6.03 -22.84
C ARG A 182 -3.25 7.38 -22.65
N ASP A 183 -3.66 8.13 -21.62
CA ASP A 183 -3.08 9.42 -21.27
C ASP A 183 -1.86 9.29 -20.32
N THR A 184 -1.38 8.08 -20.04
CA THR A 184 -0.21 7.76 -19.19
C THR A 184 -0.33 8.21 -17.72
N MET A 185 -1.55 8.49 -17.25
CA MET A 185 -1.81 8.93 -15.87
C MET A 185 -2.08 7.78 -14.89
N LEU A 186 -2.18 6.55 -15.37
CA LEU A 186 -2.26 5.37 -14.51
C LEU A 186 -0.89 4.88 -14.08
N GLY A 187 -0.78 4.58 -12.79
CA GLY A 187 0.37 3.88 -12.19
C GLY A 187 0.35 2.38 -12.49
N ASP A 188 0.81 1.59 -11.51
CA ASP A 188 0.96 0.15 -11.69
C ASP A 188 -0.36 -0.61 -11.66
N VAL A 189 -0.89 -0.97 -12.84
CA VAL A 189 -2.14 -1.75 -12.97
C VAL A 189 -2.04 -3.12 -12.28
N THR A 190 -0.83 -3.65 -12.06
CA THR A 190 -0.61 -4.89 -11.28
C THR A 190 -1.25 -4.81 -9.90
N ALA A 191 -1.25 -3.61 -9.28
CA ALA A 191 -1.79 -3.37 -7.95
C ALA A 191 -3.28 -3.73 -7.81
N ILE A 192 -4.03 -3.68 -8.92
CA ILE A 192 -5.46 -4.01 -8.94
C ILE A 192 -5.78 -5.22 -9.81
N ALA A 193 -4.78 -5.95 -10.29
CA ALA A 193 -4.97 -7.11 -11.15
C ALA A 193 -5.91 -8.18 -10.55
N PRO A 194 -5.88 -8.50 -9.23
CA PRO A 194 -6.86 -9.41 -8.64
C PRO A 194 -8.31 -8.93 -8.83
N ILE A 195 -8.58 -7.64 -8.63
CA ILE A 195 -9.91 -7.04 -8.78
C ILE A 195 -10.40 -7.16 -10.23
N LEU A 196 -9.51 -6.87 -11.19
CA LEU A 196 -9.83 -7.00 -12.62
C LEU A 196 -10.11 -8.46 -13.02
N ARG A 197 -9.39 -9.42 -12.44
CA ARG A 197 -9.63 -10.86 -12.68
C ARG A 197 -10.99 -11.30 -12.12
N ASP A 198 -11.34 -10.85 -10.93
CA ASP A 198 -12.64 -11.16 -10.31
C ASP A 198 -13.79 -10.67 -11.19
N ILE A 199 -13.68 -9.43 -11.69
CA ILE A 199 -14.68 -8.86 -12.61
C ILE A 199 -14.74 -9.65 -13.92
N ALA A 200 -13.59 -9.97 -14.52
CA ALA A 200 -13.54 -10.68 -15.81
C ALA A 200 -14.17 -12.09 -15.75
N ASN A 201 -14.01 -12.76 -14.61
CA ASN A 201 -14.46 -14.13 -14.37
C ASN A 201 -15.92 -14.22 -13.88
N ASP A 202 -16.52 -13.13 -13.42
CA ASP A 202 -17.89 -13.12 -12.94
C ASP A 202 -18.90 -13.13 -14.11
N GLN A 203 -19.53 -14.28 -14.35
CA GLN A 203 -20.53 -14.46 -15.40
C GLN A 203 -21.79 -13.61 -15.22
N LYS A 204 -22.02 -13.05 -14.01
CA LYS A 204 -23.14 -12.13 -13.74
C LYS A 204 -22.84 -10.69 -14.17
N VAL A 205 -21.59 -10.39 -14.50
CA VAL A 205 -21.17 -9.08 -15.03
C VAL A 205 -21.40 -9.06 -16.55
N MET A 206 -21.80 -7.90 -17.07
CA MET A 206 -22.00 -7.70 -18.51
C MET A 206 -20.73 -8.05 -19.30
N ASN A 207 -20.91 -8.69 -20.46
CA ASN A 207 -19.80 -9.14 -21.31
C ASN A 207 -18.86 -8.00 -21.73
N VAL A 208 -19.39 -6.78 -21.94
CA VAL A 208 -18.58 -5.60 -22.28
C VAL A 208 -17.62 -5.22 -21.15
N SER A 209 -18.09 -5.22 -19.90
CA SER A 209 -17.30 -4.90 -18.72
C SER A 209 -16.23 -5.95 -18.47
N ARG A 210 -16.59 -7.23 -18.57
CA ARG A 210 -15.63 -8.35 -18.52
C ARG A 210 -14.54 -8.21 -19.58
N SER A 211 -14.93 -7.91 -20.82
CA SER A 211 -13.99 -7.71 -21.93
C SER A 211 -13.04 -6.53 -21.70
N ARG A 212 -13.52 -5.48 -21.03
CA ARG A 212 -12.70 -4.31 -20.67
C ARG A 212 -11.72 -4.62 -19.56
N ALA A 213 -12.15 -5.36 -18.53
CA ALA A 213 -11.25 -5.85 -17.48
C ALA A 213 -10.13 -6.73 -18.05
N LEU A 214 -10.44 -7.62 -19.01
CA LEU A 214 -9.44 -8.42 -19.73
C LEU A 214 -8.43 -7.56 -20.50
N ARG A 215 -8.86 -6.48 -21.16
CA ARG A 215 -7.94 -5.55 -21.85
C ARG A 215 -7.00 -4.85 -20.88
N LEU A 216 -7.50 -4.43 -19.72
CA LEU A 216 -6.67 -3.83 -18.67
C LEU A 216 -5.66 -4.85 -18.12
N LEU A 217 -6.06 -6.11 -17.91
CA LEU A 217 -5.17 -7.19 -17.48
C LEU A 217 -4.06 -7.49 -18.48
N ALA A 218 -4.36 -7.49 -19.78
CA ALA A 218 -3.36 -7.72 -20.81
C ALA A 218 -2.18 -6.71 -20.76
N THR A 219 -2.40 -5.53 -20.18
CA THR A 219 -1.31 -4.54 -20.00
C THR A 219 -0.34 -4.90 -18.88
N VAL A 220 -0.80 -5.65 -17.87
CA VAL A 220 0.04 -6.18 -16.80
C VAL A 220 1.02 -7.21 -17.36
N ASP A 221 0.52 -8.10 -18.23
CA ASP A 221 1.34 -9.15 -18.85
C ASP A 221 2.40 -8.58 -19.81
N LEU A 222 2.12 -7.43 -20.43
CA LEU A 222 3.08 -6.71 -21.28
C LEU A 222 4.14 -5.96 -20.47
N ALA A 223 3.79 -5.46 -19.28
CA ALA A 223 4.71 -4.75 -18.40
C ALA A 223 5.59 -5.69 -17.56
N GLY A 224 5.19 -6.95 -17.39
CA GLY A 224 5.96 -7.99 -16.69
C GLY A 224 7.00 -8.72 -17.56
N LYS A 225 7.10 -8.40 -18.86
CA LYS A 225 8.17 -8.84 -19.77
C LYS A 225 9.30 -7.81 -19.81
#